data_AF-A0A8T3TMD3-F1
#
_entry.id   AF-A0A8T3TMD3-F1
#
_cell.length_a   1.000
_cell.length_b   1.000
_cell.length_c   1.000
_cell.angle_alpha   90.00
_cell.angle_beta   90.00
_cell.angle_gamma   90.00
#
_symmetry.space_group_name_H-M   'P 1'
#
loop_
_entity.id
_entity.type
_entity.pdbx_description
1 polymer ?
#
loop_
_entity_poly.entity_id
_entity_poly.type
_entity_poly.pdbx_seq_one_letter_code
_entity_poly.pdbx_strand_id
1 'polypeptide(L)'
;MNTDERSHVISQTFKSTEPGDLKDQLRTASDRLMATLDELVELETAKRSIPPGSEEFVHLAKRIEGLAQAALIHTQRQAELAEDTHQVAGTAAEVGQTIEEIPARAMEIILSEWRAAERQLQAAEPGSPAAMLANADVRRLRDEYRRAQVVAEADTGA
;
A
#
# COMPACT_ATOMS: atom_id res chain seq x y z
N MET A 1 -3.50 -9.28 43.93
CA MET A 1 -3.45 -9.93 42.61
C MET A 1 -4.64 -9.40 41.84
N ASN A 2 -4.44 -8.31 41.09
CA ASN A 2 -5.51 -7.45 40.57
C ASN A 2 -5.80 -7.85 39.12
N THR A 3 -6.98 -8.40 38.88
CA THR A 3 -7.41 -8.93 37.57
C THR A 3 -7.97 -7.83 36.65
N ASP A 4 -8.08 -6.59 37.14
CA ASP A 4 -8.78 -5.50 36.47
C ASP A 4 -7.88 -4.63 35.56
N GLU A 5 -6.56 -4.65 35.76
CA GLU A 5 -5.63 -3.84 34.93
C GLU A 5 -5.23 -4.51 33.62
N ARG A 6 -5.46 -5.82 33.46
CA ARG A 6 -5.11 -6.54 32.22
C ARG A 6 -6.14 -6.35 31.10
N SER A 7 -7.38 -5.98 31.43
CA SER A 7 -8.43 -5.76 30.44
C SER A 7 -8.32 -4.40 29.75
N HIS A 8 -7.65 -3.42 30.37
CA HIS A 8 -7.51 -2.07 29.80
C HIS A 8 -6.34 -1.94 28.80
N VAL A 9 -5.34 -2.84 28.87
CA VAL A 9 -4.15 -2.79 28.01
C VAL A 9 -4.35 -3.49 26.67
N ILE A 10 -5.34 -4.38 26.55
CA ILE A 10 -5.65 -5.09 25.28
C ILE A 10 -6.54 -4.25 24.34
N SER A 11 -7.11 -3.13 24.82
CA SER A 11 -7.97 -2.25 24.00
C SER A 11 -7.21 -1.19 23.18
N GLN A 12 -5.86 -1.18 23.18
CA GLN A 12 -5.07 -0.11 22.52
C GLN A 12 -4.45 -0.45 21.15
N THR A 13 -4.74 -1.61 20.53
CA THR A 13 -4.04 -2.00 19.28
C THR A 13 -4.92 -2.09 18.03
N PHE A 14 -6.24 -1.86 18.13
CA PHE A 14 -7.05 -1.57 16.94
C PHE A 14 -7.24 -0.07 16.87
N LYS A 15 -6.32 0.59 16.17
CA LYS A 15 -6.51 1.98 15.75
C LYS A 15 -7.86 2.00 15.03
N SER A 16 -8.88 2.64 15.59
CA SER A 16 -10.13 2.90 14.90
C SER A 16 -9.74 3.54 13.57
N THR A 17 -9.95 2.83 12.47
CA THR A 17 -9.68 3.37 11.13
C THR A 17 -10.65 4.51 10.96
N GLU A 18 -10.16 5.74 11.14
CA GLU A 18 -10.97 6.93 10.91
C GLU A 18 -11.50 6.88 9.46
N PRO A 19 -12.74 7.35 9.18
CA PRO A 19 -13.33 7.25 7.84
C PRO A 19 -12.46 7.85 6.72
N GLY A 20 -11.69 8.89 7.04
CA GLY A 20 -10.70 9.47 6.11
C GLY A 20 -9.50 8.57 5.83
N ASP A 21 -9.05 7.81 6.83
CA ASP A 21 -7.96 6.82 6.68
C ASP A 21 -8.40 5.65 5.77
N LEU A 22 -9.68 5.23 5.86
CA LEU A 22 -10.21 4.17 5.00
C LEU A 22 -10.28 4.57 3.52
N LYS A 23 -10.70 5.81 3.22
CA LYS A 23 -10.73 6.37 1.86
C LYS A 23 -9.33 6.42 1.23
N ASP A 24 -8.37 6.93 2.00
CA ASP A 24 -6.96 6.98 1.59
C ASP A 24 -6.40 5.58 1.32
N GLN A 25 -6.74 4.61 2.16
CA GLN A 25 -6.34 3.21 2.00
C GLN A 25 -6.93 2.58 0.73
N LEU A 26 -8.21 2.82 0.43
CA LEU A 26 -8.85 2.34 -0.80
C LEU A 26 -8.19 2.91 -2.06
N ARG A 27 -7.98 4.24 -2.09
CA ARG A 27 -7.32 4.91 -3.22
C ARG A 27 -5.91 4.36 -3.43
N THR A 28 -5.13 4.30 -2.35
CA THR A 28 -3.75 3.79 -2.38
C THR A 28 -3.67 2.34 -2.83
N ALA A 29 -4.57 1.49 -2.32
CA ALA A 29 -4.63 0.07 -2.71
C ALA A 29 -5.03 -0.10 -4.17
N SER A 30 -5.96 0.73 -4.67
CA SER A 30 -6.37 0.75 -6.08
C SER A 30 -5.23 1.17 -7.00
N ASP A 31 -4.57 2.32 -6.73
CA ASP A 31 -3.43 2.80 -7.51
C ASP A 31 -2.29 1.80 -7.58
N ARG A 32 -2.02 1.13 -6.45
CA ARG A 32 -0.97 0.12 -6.38
C ARG A 32 -1.28 -1.10 -7.25
N LEU A 33 -2.54 -1.57 -7.26
CA LEU A 33 -2.93 -2.68 -8.12
C LEU A 33 -2.80 -2.28 -9.60
N MET A 34 -3.31 -1.12 -9.99
CA MET A 34 -3.24 -0.63 -11.37
C MET A 34 -1.78 -0.54 -11.86
N ALA A 35 -0.90 0.09 -11.08
CA ALA A 35 0.52 0.16 -11.41
C ALA A 35 1.19 -1.22 -11.53
N THR A 36 0.79 -2.18 -10.68
CA THR A 36 1.32 -3.56 -10.77
C THR A 36 0.86 -4.26 -12.04
N LEU A 37 -0.39 -4.04 -12.46
CA LEU A 37 -0.94 -4.60 -13.69
C LEU A 37 -0.27 -4.00 -14.93
N ASP A 38 -0.01 -2.70 -14.94
CA ASP A 38 0.71 -2.03 -16.02
C ASP A 38 2.13 -2.60 -16.16
N GLU A 39 2.88 -2.75 -15.06
CA GLU A 39 4.23 -3.36 -15.09
C GLU A 39 4.19 -4.81 -15.59
N LEU A 40 3.17 -5.59 -15.21
CA LEU A 40 2.97 -6.96 -15.70
C LEU A 40 2.77 -6.98 -17.23
N VAL A 41 1.96 -6.07 -17.76
CA VAL A 41 1.71 -5.96 -19.21
C VAL A 41 3.00 -5.59 -19.96
N GLU A 42 3.77 -4.64 -19.44
CA GLU A 42 5.05 -4.23 -20.01
C GLU A 42 6.05 -5.40 -20.06
N LEU A 43 6.24 -6.10 -18.94
CA LEU A 43 7.19 -7.21 -18.86
C LEU A 43 6.77 -8.40 -19.71
N GLU A 44 5.48 -8.73 -19.77
CA GLU A 44 4.98 -9.80 -20.65
C GLU A 44 5.21 -9.42 -22.11
N THR A 45 4.96 -8.17 -22.49
CA THR A 45 5.22 -7.67 -23.85
C THR A 45 6.70 -7.75 -24.21
N ALA A 46 7.60 -7.36 -23.30
CA ALA A 46 9.03 -7.50 -23.48
C ALA A 46 9.44 -8.97 -23.63
N LYS A 47 8.95 -9.86 -22.75
CA LYS A 47 9.26 -11.30 -22.79
C LYS A 47 8.82 -11.94 -24.12
N ARG A 48 7.66 -11.55 -24.67
CA ARG A 48 7.16 -12.03 -25.96
C ARG A 48 8.07 -11.69 -27.15
N SER A 49 8.94 -10.70 -26.99
CA SER A 49 9.88 -10.26 -28.03
C SER A 49 11.25 -10.98 -27.94
N ILE A 50 11.42 -11.89 -26.98
CA ILE A 50 12.69 -12.58 -26.69
C ILE A 50 12.56 -14.08 -27.01
N PRO A 51 13.60 -14.73 -27.58
CA PRO A 51 13.56 -16.16 -27.86
C PRO A 51 13.32 -17.01 -26.59
N PRO A 52 12.37 -17.96 -26.62
CA PRO A 52 12.19 -18.94 -25.54
C PRO A 52 13.48 -19.72 -25.26
N GLY A 53 13.76 -19.97 -23.97
CA GLY A 53 14.95 -20.72 -23.52
C GLY A 53 16.22 -19.87 -23.34
N SER A 54 16.19 -18.58 -23.69
CA SER A 54 17.25 -17.65 -23.31
C SER A 54 17.23 -17.35 -21.80
N GLU A 55 18.38 -16.96 -21.25
CA GLU A 55 18.49 -16.54 -19.84
C GLU A 55 17.57 -15.35 -19.52
N GLU A 56 17.51 -14.38 -20.44
CA GLU A 56 16.66 -13.20 -20.31
C GLU A 56 15.16 -13.56 -20.26
N PHE A 57 14.72 -14.52 -21.10
CA PHE A 57 13.35 -15.04 -21.06
C PHE A 57 13.01 -15.64 -19.68
N VAL A 58 13.92 -16.44 -19.12
CA VAL A 58 13.74 -17.04 -17.78
C VAL A 58 13.71 -15.96 -16.69
N HIS A 59 14.58 -14.95 -16.78
CA HIS A 59 14.61 -13.85 -15.83
C HIS A 59 13.29 -13.05 -15.85
N LEU A 60 12.80 -12.66 -17.03
CA LEU A 60 11.52 -11.97 -17.17
C LEU A 60 10.36 -12.83 -16.66
N ALA A 61 10.34 -14.13 -16.96
CA ALA A 61 9.31 -15.04 -16.46
C ALA A 61 9.25 -15.05 -14.92
N LYS A 62 10.40 -15.12 -14.24
CA LYS A 62 10.46 -15.06 -12.77
C LYS A 62 10.02 -13.70 -12.21
N ARG A 63 10.37 -12.61 -12.88
CA ARG A 63 9.93 -11.27 -12.46
C ARG A 63 8.41 -11.11 -12.59
N ILE A 64 7.84 -11.58 -13.71
CA ILE A 64 6.38 -11.62 -13.93
C ILE A 64 5.71 -12.47 -12.85
N GLU A 65 6.25 -13.64 -12.53
CA GLU A 65 5.74 -14.48 -11.43
C GLU A 65 5.72 -13.73 -10.10
N GLY A 66 6.83 -13.07 -9.74
CA GLY A 66 6.90 -12.28 -8.50
C GLY A 66 5.89 -11.14 -8.45
N LEU A 67 5.68 -10.42 -9.56
CA LEU A 67 4.68 -9.37 -9.65
C LEU A 67 3.25 -9.90 -9.63
N ALA A 68 2.98 -11.06 -10.24
CA ALA A 68 1.68 -11.71 -10.17
C ALA A 68 1.33 -12.13 -8.73
N GLN A 69 2.31 -12.62 -7.97
CA GLN A 69 2.14 -12.89 -6.54
C GLN A 69 1.86 -11.61 -5.74
N ALA A 70 2.56 -10.51 -6.05
CA ALA A 70 2.29 -9.22 -5.43
C ALA A 70 0.88 -8.69 -5.77
N ALA A 71 0.44 -8.84 -7.03
CA ALA A 71 -0.90 -8.48 -7.46
C ALA A 71 -1.97 -9.28 -6.69
N LEU A 72 -1.78 -10.59 -6.51
CA LEU A 72 -2.68 -11.41 -5.69
C LEU A 72 -2.81 -10.85 -4.27
N ILE A 73 -1.68 -10.54 -3.61
CA ILE A 73 -1.68 -9.94 -2.27
C ILE A 73 -2.44 -8.60 -2.27
N HIS A 74 -2.27 -7.77 -3.30
CA HIS A 74 -2.98 -6.49 -3.42
C HIS A 74 -4.49 -6.68 -3.60
N THR A 75 -4.92 -7.65 -4.41
CA THR A 75 -6.35 -7.95 -4.59
C THR A 75 -6.99 -8.49 -3.30
N GLN A 76 -6.27 -9.31 -2.53
CA GLN A 76 -6.73 -9.78 -1.22
C GLN A 76 -6.94 -8.61 -0.26
N ARG A 77 -5.98 -7.68 -0.18
CA ARG A 77 -6.13 -6.47 0.64
C ARG A 77 -7.30 -5.59 0.21
N GLN A 78 -7.56 -5.46 -1.09
CA GLN A 78 -8.73 -4.72 -1.58
C GLN A 78 -10.04 -5.40 -1.19
N ALA A 79 -10.09 -6.73 -1.19
CA ALA A 79 -11.27 -7.45 -0.71
C ALA A 79 -11.54 -7.18 0.77
N GLU A 80 -10.50 -7.23 1.62
CA GLU A 80 -10.60 -6.86 3.04
C GLU A 80 -11.11 -5.42 3.22
N LEU A 81 -10.51 -4.45 2.51
CA LEU A 81 -10.91 -3.05 2.59
C LEU A 81 -12.35 -2.82 2.11
N ALA A 82 -12.81 -3.58 1.10
CA ALA A 82 -14.19 -3.52 0.63
C ALA A 82 -15.17 -4.04 1.69
N GLU A 83 -14.82 -5.13 2.39
CA GLU A 83 -15.60 -5.64 3.52
C GLU A 83 -15.65 -4.64 4.68
N ASP A 84 -14.51 -4.04 5.06
CA ASP A 84 -14.42 -3.00 6.09
C ASP A 84 -15.32 -1.80 5.74
N THR A 85 -15.27 -1.37 4.48
CA THR A 85 -16.10 -0.26 3.98
C THR A 85 -17.59 -0.58 4.04
N HIS A 86 -17.98 -1.81 3.72
CA HIS A 86 -19.37 -2.25 3.82
C HIS A 86 -19.88 -2.20 5.28
N GLN A 87 -19.04 -2.59 6.24
CA GLN A 87 -19.40 -2.56 7.66
C GLN A 87 -19.54 -1.12 8.20
N VAL A 88 -18.70 -0.19 7.74
CA VAL A 88 -18.72 1.22 8.19
C VAL A 88 -19.81 2.04 7.47
N ALA A 89 -20.18 1.68 6.24
CA ALA A 89 -21.28 2.35 5.52
C ALA A 89 -22.64 2.27 6.26
N GLY A 90 -22.82 1.29 7.14
CA GLY A 90 -24.00 1.18 8.01
C GLY A 90 -24.01 2.13 9.21
N THR A 91 -22.89 2.80 9.52
CA THR A 91 -22.70 3.59 10.75
C THR A 91 -22.29 5.05 10.50
N ALA A 92 -21.73 5.38 9.34
CA ALA A 92 -21.31 6.74 8.97
C ALA A 92 -21.78 7.14 7.56
N ALA A 93 -22.41 8.30 7.45
CA ALA A 93 -23.03 8.83 6.23
C ALA A 93 -22.06 9.27 5.10
N GLU A 94 -20.79 8.86 5.12
CA GLU A 94 -19.73 9.51 4.32
C GLU A 94 -18.98 8.62 3.31
N VAL A 95 -19.46 7.41 3.01
CA VAL A 95 -18.93 6.62 1.88
C VAL A 95 -19.72 6.92 0.58
N GLY A 96 -19.90 8.20 0.25
CA GLY A 96 -20.66 8.61 -0.93
C GLY A 96 -19.84 8.78 -2.22
N GLN A 97 -18.51 8.87 -2.09
CA GLN A 97 -17.60 9.13 -3.22
C GLN A 97 -17.08 7.83 -3.81
N THR A 98 -16.91 7.80 -5.12
CA THR A 98 -16.18 6.74 -5.82
C THR A 98 -14.68 6.83 -5.53
N ILE A 99 -13.93 5.73 -5.73
CA ILE A 99 -12.47 5.74 -5.53
C ILE A 99 -11.78 6.73 -6.48
N GLU A 100 -12.33 6.95 -7.68
CA GLU A 100 -11.80 7.91 -8.66
C GLU A 100 -11.93 9.37 -8.19
N GLU A 101 -12.97 9.68 -7.42
CA GLU A 101 -13.19 11.02 -6.86
C GLU A 101 -12.36 11.30 -5.59
N ILE A 102 -11.75 10.27 -5.00
CA ILE A 102 -10.86 10.44 -3.85
C ILE A 102 -9.52 10.98 -4.39
N PRO A 103 -9.09 12.18 -3.99
CA PRO A 103 -7.82 12.73 -4.45
C PRO A 103 -6.66 11.85 -3.98
N ALA A 104 -5.58 11.82 -4.77
CA ALA A 104 -4.34 11.20 -4.31
C ALA A 104 -3.85 11.87 -3.02
N ARG A 105 -3.21 11.10 -2.13
CA ARG A 105 -2.70 11.63 -0.87
C ARG A 105 -1.64 12.70 -1.15
N ALA A 106 -1.73 13.82 -0.42
CA ALA A 106 -0.80 14.93 -0.56
C ALA A 106 0.65 14.50 -0.29
N MET A 107 1.57 14.91 -1.15
CA MET A 107 2.99 14.54 -1.07
C MET A 107 3.62 14.94 0.27
N GLU A 108 3.22 16.07 0.84
CA GLU A 108 3.69 16.57 2.14
C GLU A 108 3.29 15.64 3.28
N ILE A 109 2.09 15.05 3.22
CA ILE A 109 1.62 14.08 4.21
C ILE A 109 2.47 12.82 4.09
N ILE A 110 2.62 12.27 2.88
CA ILE A 110 3.43 11.06 2.65
C ILE A 110 4.88 11.26 3.13
N LEU A 111 5.49 12.41 2.83
CA LEU A 111 6.85 12.75 3.29
C LEU A 111 6.94 12.87 4.81
N SER A 112 5.92 13.44 5.45
CA SER A 112 5.90 13.60 6.90
C SER A 112 5.85 12.24 7.61
N GLU A 113 5.01 11.32 7.11
CA GLU A 113 4.88 9.95 7.58
C GLU A 113 6.15 9.16 7.32
N TRP A 114 6.75 9.30 6.13
CA TRP A 114 7.99 8.61 5.78
C TRP A 114 9.11 9.01 6.75
N ARG A 115 9.32 10.31 6.98
CA ARG A 115 10.31 10.80 7.95
C ARG A 115 10.03 10.30 9.37
N ALA A 116 8.76 10.11 9.74
CA ALA A 116 8.40 9.53 11.04
C ALA A 116 8.78 8.05 11.12
N ALA A 117 8.49 7.26 10.08
CA ALA A 117 8.86 5.85 9.98
C ALA A 117 10.39 5.67 9.98
N GLU A 118 11.15 6.55 9.33
CA GLU A 118 12.62 6.53 9.37
C GLU A 118 13.17 6.77 10.77
N ARG A 119 12.61 7.73 11.52
CA ARG A 119 13.00 7.97 12.92
C ARG A 119 12.68 6.76 13.80
N GLN A 120 11.54 6.12 13.59
CA GLN A 120 11.16 4.90 14.31
C GLN A 120 12.12 3.74 13.99
N LEU A 121 12.47 3.56 12.72
CA LEU A 121 13.43 2.54 12.30
C LEU A 121 14.81 2.76 12.92
N GLN A 122 15.27 4.02 12.98
CA GLN A 122 16.55 4.37 13.61
C GLN A 122 16.55 4.15 15.13
N ALA A 123 15.40 4.32 15.79
CA ALA A 123 15.25 4.12 17.23
C ALA A 123 15.02 2.64 17.61
N ALA A 124 14.59 1.80 16.66
CA ALA A 124 14.28 0.40 16.92
C ALA A 124 15.55 -0.47 16.97
N GLU A 125 15.51 -1.51 17.81
CA GLU A 125 16.59 -2.49 17.86
C GLU A 125 16.66 -3.28 16.53
N PRO A 126 17.86 -3.47 15.95
CA PRO A 126 18.01 -4.24 14.71
C PRO A 126 17.44 -5.65 14.82
N GLY A 127 16.59 -6.03 13.86
CA GLY A 127 15.95 -7.35 13.82
C GLY A 127 14.73 -7.49 14.74
N SER A 128 14.39 -6.47 15.52
CA SER A 128 13.15 -6.48 16.31
C SER A 128 11.90 -6.39 15.41
N PRO A 129 10.74 -6.87 15.88
CA PRO A 129 9.47 -6.68 15.16
C PRO A 129 9.17 -5.21 14.84
N ALA A 130 9.50 -4.30 15.75
CA ALA A 130 9.35 -2.87 15.54
C ALA A 130 10.22 -2.35 14.38
N ALA A 131 11.48 -2.79 14.29
CA ALA A 131 12.36 -2.45 13.16
C ALA A 131 11.83 -3.03 11.85
N MET A 132 11.29 -4.25 11.86
CA MET A 132 10.69 -4.86 10.67
C MET A 132 9.48 -4.08 10.16
N LEU A 133 8.57 -3.68 11.06
CA LEU A 133 7.40 -2.87 10.73
C LEU A 133 7.79 -1.49 10.21
N ALA A 134 8.67 -0.78 10.92
CA ALA A 134 9.13 0.54 10.49
C ALA A 134 9.84 0.50 9.13
N ASN A 135 10.64 -0.55 8.87
CA ASN A 135 11.26 -0.75 7.55
C ASN A 135 10.23 -1.07 6.45
N ALA A 136 9.17 -1.82 6.76
CA ALA A 136 8.07 -2.06 5.82
C ALA A 136 7.33 -0.75 5.49
N ASP A 137 7.07 0.09 6.49
CA ASP A 137 6.46 1.40 6.30
C ASP A 137 7.34 2.35 5.48
N VAL A 138 8.65 2.42 5.77
CA VAL A 138 9.60 3.20 4.96
C VAL A 138 9.55 2.79 3.50
N ARG A 139 9.56 1.49 3.20
CA ARG A 139 9.49 0.99 1.82
C ARG A 139 8.16 1.38 1.15
N ARG A 140 7.05 1.12 1.84
CA ARG A 140 5.70 1.45 1.35
C ARG A 140 5.56 2.94 1.05
N LEU A 141 5.93 3.81 1.99
CA LEU A 141 5.80 5.27 1.87
C LEU A 141 6.73 5.84 0.81
N ARG A 142 7.94 5.29 0.64
CA ARG A 142 8.83 5.68 -0.46
C ARG A 142 8.23 5.36 -1.82
N ASP A 143 7.63 4.18 -1.98
CA ASP A 143 7.00 3.79 -3.24
C ASP A 143 5.72 4.62 -3.51
N GLU A 144 4.96 4.95 -2.46
CA GLU A 144 3.81 5.86 -2.52
C GLU A 144 4.20 7.27 -2.92
N TYR A 145 5.25 7.83 -2.32
CA TYR A 145 5.78 9.14 -2.69
C TYR A 145 6.22 9.19 -4.15
N ARG A 146 6.90 8.15 -4.64
CA ARG A 146 7.30 8.06 -6.06
C ARG A 146 6.08 8.09 -6.99
N ARG A 147 4.99 7.40 -6.64
CA ARG A 147 3.75 7.44 -7.44
C ARG A 147 3.11 8.82 -7.41
N ALA A 148 3.01 9.44 -6.24
CA ALA A 148 2.45 10.78 -6.10
C ALA A 148 3.25 11.81 -6.92
N GLN A 149 4.58 11.67 -6.99
CA GLN A 149 5.43 12.51 -7.82
C GLN A 149 5.13 12.35 -9.33
N VAL A 150 4.96 11.12 -9.82
CA VAL A 150 4.62 10.86 -11.24
C VAL A 150 3.28 11.48 -11.61
N VAL A 151 2.27 11.40 -10.73
CA VAL A 151 0.95 12.02 -10.94
C VAL A 151 1.07 13.54 -10.99
N ALA A 152 1.80 14.15 -10.05
CA ALA A 152 2.00 15.60 -10.02
C ALA A 152 2.75 16.13 -11.27
N GLU A 153 3.72 15.35 -11.77
CA GLU A 153 4.44 15.66 -13.01
C GLU A 153 3.52 15.59 -14.24
N ALA A 154 2.59 14.63 -14.28
CA ALA A 154 1.60 14.51 -15.35
C ALA A 154 0.60 15.69 -15.36
N ASP A 155 0.14 16.14 -14.18
CA ASP A 155 -0.80 17.25 -14.04
C ASP A 155 -0.18 18.63 -14.37
N THR A 156 1.13 18.77 -14.21
CA THR A 156 1.85 20.02 -14.52
C THR A 156 2.23 20.14 -16.00
N GLY A 157 2.14 19.04 -16.76
CA GLY A 157 2.51 18.95 -18.17
C GLY A 157 1.35 19.06 -19.18
N ALA A 158 0.11 19.26 -18.71
CA ALA A 158 -1.10 19.43 -19.52
C ALA A 158 -1.52 20.91 -19.64
#